data_AF-A0A7X2MIH1-F1
#
_entry.id   AF-A0A7X2MIH1-F1
#
_cell.length_a   1.000
_cell.length_b   1.000
_cell.length_c   1.000
_cell.angle_alpha   90.00
_cell.angle_beta   90.00
_cell.angle_gamma   90.00
#
_symmetry.space_group_name_H-M   'P 1'
#
loop_
_entity.id
_entity.type
_entity.pdbx_description
1 polymer ?
#
loop_
_entity_poly.entity_id
_entity_poly.type
_entity_poly.pdbx_seq_one_letter_code
_entity_poly.pdbx_strand_id
1 'polypeptide(L)'
;MDSNMTDIIDEFMVRYNKEYDFYFNLAKQVEVELEKHLRDSGVRCIVSSRAKSPDRLRIKLNGRNQEKNYKNVSDVFEDIIDLSGVRVAIYFPGNMAEVDNVIRSIFSVEKEKKLSRK
;
A
#
# COMPACT_ATOMS: atom_id res chain seq x y z
N MET A 1 28.85 -25.88 12.72
CA MET A 1 27.90 -26.36 11.68
C MET A 1 26.71 -25.46 11.85
N ASP A 2 26.80 -24.26 11.27
CA ASP A 2 26.00 -23.14 11.74
C ASP A 2 24.79 -23.03 10.82
N SER A 3 23.77 -23.81 11.20
CA SER A 3 22.35 -23.50 11.05
C SER A 3 22.02 -22.46 9.97
N ASN A 4 21.68 -22.96 8.77
CA ASN A 4 20.85 -22.26 7.79
C ASN A 4 19.48 -21.94 8.41
N MET A 5 19.43 -20.91 9.26
CA MET A 5 18.18 -20.29 9.67
C MET A 5 17.93 -19.19 8.64
N THR A 6 17.16 -19.49 7.59
CA THR A 6 16.78 -18.49 6.59
C THR A 6 16.10 -17.32 7.31
N ASP A 7 16.65 -16.12 7.17
CA ASP A 7 16.02 -14.91 7.71
C ASP A 7 14.63 -14.77 7.06
N ILE A 8 13.58 -14.72 7.87
CA ILE A 8 12.18 -14.60 7.42
C ILE A 8 12.01 -13.36 6.52
N ILE A 9 12.76 -12.30 6.81
CA ILE A 9 12.75 -11.08 5.99
C ILE A 9 13.38 -11.36 4.63
N ASP A 10 14.48 -12.11 4.57
CA ASP A 10 15.09 -12.50 3.29
C ASP A 10 14.15 -13.36 2.45
N GLU A 11 13.51 -14.35 3.08
CA GLU A 11 12.53 -15.20 2.40
C GLU A 11 11.36 -14.37 1.85
N PHE A 12 10.80 -13.48 2.66
CA PHE A 12 9.75 -12.57 2.23
C PHE A 12 10.22 -11.68 1.07
N MET A 13 11.43 -11.10 1.15
CA MET A 13 11.95 -10.20 0.11
C MET A 13 12.16 -10.92 -1.22
N VAL A 14 12.58 -12.19 -1.21
CA VAL A 14 12.67 -13.00 -2.44
C VAL A 14 11.30 -13.17 -3.09
N ARG A 15 10.26 -13.43 -2.30
CA ARG A 15 8.88 -13.54 -2.81
C ARG A 15 8.38 -12.20 -3.34
N TYR A 16 8.51 -11.14 -2.55
CA TYR A 16 8.08 -9.79 -2.94
C TYR A 16 8.72 -9.31 -4.23
N ASN A 17 10.03 -9.53 -4.42
CA ASN A 17 10.71 -9.11 -5.65
C ASN A 17 10.18 -9.85 -6.89
N LYS A 18 9.81 -11.14 -6.77
CA LYS A 18 9.19 -11.90 -7.86
C LYS A 18 7.78 -11.40 -8.19
N GLU A 19 7.07 -10.91 -7.19
CA GLU A 19 5.69 -10.41 -7.31
C GLU A 19 5.62 -8.88 -7.49
N TYR A 20 6.75 -8.18 -7.59
CA TYR A 20 6.78 -6.71 -7.62
C TYR A 20 5.89 -6.14 -8.73
N ASP A 21 6.00 -6.71 -9.93
CA ASP A 21 5.20 -6.30 -11.10
C ASP A 21 3.70 -6.55 -10.89
N PHE A 22 3.34 -7.59 -10.14
CA PHE A 22 1.94 -7.83 -9.77
C PHE A 22 1.41 -6.68 -8.90
N TYR A 23 2.12 -6.31 -7.83
CA TYR A 23 1.70 -5.21 -6.95
C TYR A 23 1.69 -3.86 -7.68
N PHE A 24 2.64 -3.65 -8.60
CA PHE A 24 2.69 -2.43 -9.42
C PHE A 24 1.50 -2.34 -10.37
N ASN A 25 1.21 -3.42 -11.11
CA ASN A 25 0.09 -3.45 -12.06
C ASN A 25 -1.25 -3.37 -11.35
N LEU A 26 -1.40 -4.01 -10.18
CA LEU A 26 -2.59 -3.86 -9.34
C LEU A 26 -2.84 -2.39 -8.97
N ALA A 27 -1.79 -1.70 -8.49
CA ALA A 27 -1.89 -0.29 -8.15
C ALA A 27 -2.21 0.58 -9.38
N LYS A 28 -1.67 0.24 -10.55
CA LYS A 28 -1.92 0.96 -11.80
C LYS A 28 -3.35 0.80 -12.30
N GLN A 29 -3.94 -0.39 -12.18
CA GLN A 29 -5.35 -0.62 -12.50
C GLN A 29 -6.26 0.21 -11.59
N VAL A 30 -5.99 0.24 -10.29
CA VAL A 30 -6.73 1.07 -9.33
C VAL A 30 -6.58 2.56 -9.64
N GLU A 31 -5.39 3.03 -10.02
CA GLU A 31 -5.18 4.42 -10.45
C GLU A 31 -6.11 4.80 -11.60
N VAL A 32 -6.14 4.00 -12.67
CA VAL A 32 -6.97 4.28 -13.86
C VAL A 32 -8.46 4.32 -13.50
N GLU A 33 -8.93 3.33 -12.75
CA GLU A 33 -10.35 3.22 -12.40
C GLU A 33 -10.80 4.32 -11.45
N LEU A 34 -10.00 4.61 -10.42
CA LEU A 34 -10.29 5.66 -9.45
C LEU A 34 -10.24 7.05 -10.08
N GLU A 35 -9.25 7.31 -10.94
CA GLU A 35 -9.14 8.59 -11.64
C GLU A 35 -10.33 8.85 -12.56
N LYS A 36 -10.84 7.80 -13.23
CA LYS A 36 -12.07 7.90 -14.03
C LYS A 36 -13.27 8.32 -13.17
N HIS A 37 -13.55 7.61 -12.08
CA HIS A 37 -14.70 7.91 -11.23
C HIS A 37 -14.61 9.27 -10.54
N LEU A 38 -13.41 9.69 -10.13
CA LEU A 38 -13.20 11.03 -9.55
C LEU A 38 -13.46 12.12 -10.57
N ARG A 39 -13.00 11.96 -11.83
CA ARG A 39 -13.29 12.90 -12.91
C ARG A 39 -14.79 12.97 -13.22
N ASP A 40 -15.46 11.81 -13.31
CA ASP A 40 -16.89 11.74 -13.60
C ASP A 40 -17.73 12.38 -12.48
N SER A 41 -17.20 12.41 -11.25
CA SER A 41 -17.80 13.09 -10.09
C SER A 41 -17.40 14.57 -9.98
N GLY A 42 -16.72 15.12 -11.00
CA GLY A 42 -16.29 16.53 -11.06
C GLY A 42 -15.12 16.90 -10.14
N VAL A 43 -14.46 15.90 -9.53
CA VAL A 43 -13.28 16.13 -8.68
C VAL A 43 -12.05 16.26 -9.54
N ARG A 44 -11.45 17.46 -9.54
CA ARG A 44 -10.11 17.67 -10.11
C ARG A 44 -9.07 17.18 -9.11
N CYS A 45 -8.28 16.19 -9.53
CA CYS A 45 -7.20 15.62 -8.73
C CYS A 45 -6.12 15.01 -9.63
N ILE A 46 -4.96 14.72 -9.05
CA ILE A 46 -3.93 13.89 -9.65
C ILE A 46 -3.95 12.55 -8.91
N VAL A 47 -4.18 11.47 -9.63
CA VAL A 47 -4.07 10.10 -9.09
C VAL A 47 -2.73 9.52 -9.52
N SER A 48 -2.00 8.92 -8.58
CA SER A 48 -0.73 8.26 -8.85
C SER A 48 -0.63 6.96 -8.08
N SER A 49 -0.04 5.94 -8.70
CA SER A 49 0.20 4.62 -8.11
C SER A 49 1.68 4.30 -7.96
N ARG A 50 1.96 3.33 -7.10
CA ARG A 50 3.27 2.70 -6.96
C ARG A 50 3.16 1.35 -6.26
N ALA A 51 4.12 0.48 -6.55
CA ALA A 51 4.50 -0.58 -5.64
C ALA A 51 5.52 -0.05 -4.62
N LYS A 52 5.68 -0.77 -3.51
CA LYS A 52 6.64 -0.42 -2.47
C LYS A 52 8.07 -0.69 -2.93
N SER A 53 8.97 0.28 -2.78
CA SER A 53 10.39 0.07 -3.13
C SER A 53 10.98 -1.09 -2.31
N PRO A 54 11.66 -2.08 -2.93
CA PRO A 54 12.27 -3.20 -2.22
C PRO A 54 13.24 -2.77 -1.12
N ASP A 55 14.13 -1.81 -1.41
CA ASP A 55 15.11 -1.31 -0.44
C ASP A 55 14.44 -0.67 0.78
N ARG A 56 13.42 0.18 0.53
CA ARG A 56 12.66 0.84 1.61
C ARG A 56 11.80 -0.15 2.38
N LEU A 57 11.31 -1.20 1.73
CA LEU A 57 10.55 -2.27 2.38
C LEU A 57 11.46 -3.05 3.33
N ARG A 58 12.66 -3.46 2.89
CA ARG A 58 13.62 -4.16 3.74
C ARG A 58 13.98 -3.36 5.01
N ILE A 59 14.27 -2.07 4.86
CA ILE A 59 14.57 -1.17 6.01
C ILE A 59 13.37 -1.13 6.97
N LYS A 60 12.15 -0.97 6.45
CA LYS A 60 10.92 -0.95 7.25
C LYS A 60 10.69 -2.27 8.00
N LEU A 61 10.91 -3.40 7.33
CA LEU A 61 10.75 -4.74 7.91
C LEU A 61 11.74 -4.97 9.05
N ASN A 62 13.01 -4.65 8.84
CA ASN A 62 14.04 -4.78 9.88
C ASN A 62 13.70 -3.94 11.12
N GLY A 63 13.24 -2.71 10.93
CA GLY A 63 12.80 -1.86 12.05
C GLY A 63 11.60 -2.42 12.80
N ARG A 64 10.59 -2.92 12.08
CA ARG A 64 9.39 -3.49 12.70
C ARG A 64 9.62 -4.84 13.37
N ASN A 65 10.52 -5.66 12.83
CA ASN A 65 10.79 -6.99 13.36
C ASN A 65 11.35 -6.95 14.79
N GLN A 66 12.01 -5.85 15.17
CA GLN A 66 12.49 -5.64 16.54
C GLN A 66 11.36 -5.67 17.58
N GLU A 67 10.17 -5.19 17.21
CA GLU A 67 8.98 -5.18 18.07
C GLU A 67 8.06 -6.38 17.77
N LYS A 68 7.81 -6.64 16.48
CA LYS A 68 6.85 -7.65 16.02
C LYS A 68 7.36 -9.08 16.17
N ASN A 69 8.67 -9.30 16.11
CA ASN A 69 9.30 -10.62 16.22
C ASN A 69 8.66 -11.66 15.29
N TYR A 70 8.66 -11.37 13.98
CA TYR A 70 8.07 -12.24 12.95
C TYR A 70 8.55 -13.69 13.11
N LYS A 71 7.62 -14.63 13.06
CA LYS A 71 7.85 -16.07 13.21
C LYS A 71 7.78 -16.81 11.88
N ASN A 72 7.09 -16.23 10.90
CA ASN A 72 6.96 -16.77 9.56
C ASN A 72 6.69 -15.64 8.55
N VAL A 73 6.69 -15.98 7.26
CA VAL A 73 6.46 -15.03 6.17
C VAL A 73 5.02 -14.47 6.16
N SER A 74 4.01 -15.21 6.63
CA SER A 74 2.62 -14.73 6.74
C SER A 74 2.51 -13.55 7.69
N ASP A 75 3.20 -13.60 8.84
CA ASP A 75 3.22 -12.49 9.81
C ASP A 75 3.69 -11.18 9.15
N VAL A 76 4.61 -11.28 8.18
CA VAL A 76 5.10 -10.13 7.42
C VAL A 76 4.05 -9.60 6.46
N PHE A 77 3.39 -10.49 5.71
CA PHE A 77 2.30 -10.10 4.79
C PHE A 77 1.13 -9.46 5.53
N GLU A 78 0.77 -9.97 6.71
CA GLU A 78 -0.31 -9.44 7.54
C GLU A 78 0.03 -8.05 8.13
N ASP A 79 1.30 -7.79 8.44
CA ASP A 79 1.74 -6.51 8.99
C ASP A 79 1.96 -5.41 7.93
N ILE A 80 2.40 -5.79 6.72
CA ILE A 80 2.66 -4.86 5.62
C ILE A 80 1.46 -4.74 4.69
N ILE A 81 0.56 -3.82 5.05
CA ILE A 81 -0.64 -3.50 4.27
C ILE A 81 -0.40 -2.62 3.04
N ASP A 82 0.81 -2.09 2.85
CA ASP A 82 1.11 -1.02 1.88
C ASP A 82 2.05 -1.44 0.73
N LEU A 83 1.92 -2.70 0.26
CA LEU A 83 2.69 -3.23 -0.87
C LEU A 83 2.30 -2.56 -2.20
N SER A 84 1.00 -2.37 -2.41
CA SER A 84 0.42 -1.53 -3.48
C SER A 84 -0.15 -0.27 -2.86
N GLY A 85 0.11 0.90 -3.48
CA GLY A 85 -0.40 2.16 -2.97
C GLY A 85 -0.84 3.11 -4.07
N VAL A 86 -2.02 3.68 -3.91
CA VAL A 86 -2.57 4.74 -4.75
C VAL A 86 -2.70 6.01 -3.92
N ARG A 87 -2.41 7.16 -4.53
CA ARG A 87 -2.46 8.48 -3.91
C ARG A 87 -3.35 9.39 -4.75
N VAL A 88 -4.29 10.04 -4.09
CA VAL A 88 -5.12 11.09 -4.66
C VAL A 88 -4.62 12.43 -4.10
N ALA A 89 -4.04 13.26 -4.96
CA ALA A 89 -3.69 14.63 -4.63
C ALA A 89 -4.80 15.56 -5.10
N ILE A 90 -5.44 16.25 -4.16
CA ILE A 90 -6.54 17.19 -4.43
C ILE A 90 -6.04 18.63 -4.42
N TYR A 91 -6.67 19.48 -5.24
CA TYR A 91 -6.38 20.91 -5.26
C TYR A 91 -7.06 21.67 -4.11
N PHE A 92 -8.28 21.26 -3.73
CA PHE A 92 -9.09 21.93 -2.73
C PHE A 92 -9.44 20.98 -1.59
N PRO A 93 -9.16 21.33 -0.31
CA PRO A 93 -9.50 20.50 0.84
C PRO A 93 -10.99 20.15 0.94
N GLY A 94 -11.87 20.99 0.39
CA GLY A 94 -13.32 20.74 0.33
C GLY A 94 -13.71 19.48 -0.46
N ASN A 95 -12.85 18.99 -1.37
CA ASN A 95 -13.11 17.77 -2.13
C ASN A 95 -12.81 16.48 -1.35
N MET A 96 -12.26 16.54 -0.13
CA MET A 96 -11.94 15.33 0.65
C MET A 96 -13.15 14.42 0.87
N ALA A 97 -14.31 14.98 1.19
CA ALA A 97 -15.52 14.19 1.43
C ALA A 97 -15.99 13.48 0.15
N GLU A 98 -15.91 14.16 -1.00
CA GLU A 98 -16.29 13.58 -2.28
C GLU A 98 -15.32 12.47 -2.72
N VAL A 99 -14.02 12.67 -2.50
CA VAL A 99 -13.01 11.62 -2.74
C VAL A 99 -13.30 10.38 -1.89
N ASP A 100 -13.62 10.56 -0.60
CA ASP A 100 -13.95 9.45 0.29
C ASP A 100 -15.23 8.71 -0.17
N ASN A 101 -16.27 9.45 -0.58
CA ASN A 101 -17.50 8.88 -1.12
C ASN A 101 -17.23 8.03 -2.37
N VAL A 102 -16.46 8.54 -3.33
CA VAL A 102 -16.10 7.83 -4.56
C VAL A 102 -15.28 6.58 -4.25
N ILE A 103 -14.30 6.65 -3.33
CA ILE A 103 -13.52 5.47 -2.94
C ILE A 103 -14.44 4.39 -2.35
N ARG A 104 -15.37 4.76 -1.48
CA ARG A 104 -16.31 3.82 -0.85
C ARG A 104 -17.37 3.26 -1.79
N SER A 105 -17.67 3.95 -2.89
CA SER A 105 -18.59 3.41 -3.89
C SER A 105 -17.93 2.34 -4.78
N ILE A 106 -16.60 2.35 -4.89
CA ILE A 106 -15.83 1.43 -5.74
C ILE A 106 -15.24 0.27 -4.92
N PHE A 107 -14.83 0.53 -3.68
CA PHE A 107 -14.07 -0.41 -2.85
C PHE A 107 -14.73 -0.68 -1.49
N SER A 108 -14.61 -1.91 -1.01
CA SER A 108 -14.86 -2.25 0.40
C SER A 108 -13.71 -1.72 1.26
N VAL A 109 -14.01 -0.80 2.18
CA VAL A 109 -13.01 -0.22 3.08
C VAL A 109 -12.92 -1.03 4.36
N GLU A 110 -11.88 -1.86 4.47
CA GLU A 110 -11.63 -2.69 5.66
C GLU A 110 -11.10 -1.88 6.86
N LYS A 111 -10.30 -0.84 6.59
CA LYS A 111 -9.68 -0.02 7.64
C LYS A 111 -9.47 1.41 7.16
N GLU A 112 -9.83 2.35 8.03
CA GLU A 112 -9.60 3.78 7.83
C GLU A 112 -8.80 4.35 9.01
N LYS A 113 -7.80 5.18 8.71
CA LYS A 113 -7.11 5.98 9.72
C LYS A 113 -7.54 7.43 9.59
N LYS A 114 -8.34 7.91 10.54
CA LYS A 114 -8.70 9.33 10.62
C LYS A 114 -7.46 10.16 10.92
N LEU A 115 -7.14 11.10 10.03
CA LEU A 115 -6.10 12.08 10.27
C LEU A 115 -6.70 13.16 11.18
N SER A 116 -6.17 13.31 12.40
CA SER A 116 -6.53 14.45 13.24
C SER A 116 -6.05 15.72 12.54
N ARG A 117 -6.94 16.67 12.30
CA ARG A 117 -6.53 18.04 11.95
C ARG A 117 -5.75 18.58 13.17
N LYS A 118 -4.48 18.92 12.97
CA LYS A 118 -3.76 19.80 13.89
C LYS A 118 -4.26 21.23 13.70
#